data_AF-A0A7J4DR53-F1
#
_entry.id   AF-A0A7J4DR53-F1
#
_cell.length_a   1.000
_cell.length_b   1.000
_cell.length_c   1.000
_cell.angle_alpha   90.00
_cell.angle_beta   90.00
_cell.angle_gamma   90.00
#
_symmetry.space_group_name_H-M   'P 1'
#
loop_
_entity.id
_entity.type
_entity.pdbx_description
1 polymer ?
#
loop_
_entity_poly.entity_id
_entity_poly.type
_entity_poly.pdbx_seq_one_letter_code
_entity_poly.pdbx_strand_id
1 'polypeptide(L)'
;MLEYGLAEETKDHLLGGRRLRVSEKGIRFWRDIGFYEHGPPYGYRKYLHARGRELRVGEEASVRDVVEKYQPGAFDPSTDALVVDVDPRKYKIIEEPVEDALARSWIARAAGLYEDVKRSWGEKPDLANDMKYGRIYTLVVLNVRAPVSGFGELEEQPIDVEWVIESRKPRLARGVEGRTRVYHETFTVKLGAPVKGRYIDYTYGYSFEAPATISSDDLRLGLTMLMVFLRLNPQYAIPLTLLQHHVLSAGSVNLVYLWEREAAGIIEEFNWLRVAEEVERYRFPALAIPLAAAIDLASAFRLIRGEVSLEAAARLAALAAKVIAGHQQVRLGNLVIEHPRPSKNHKIASLVVLYETIQLESRQAQILAIAAYDGEDHITVTCRGETGLTTAREFAQKLLEVIDRLLAENFRVYVHGTEQHNLLRRLLATSYIGISLLRQAEAEGKLIDIGSKLAEKVGSIPLLANLAPKIHDYAEWVQRAKRARDLDELETALKVLARTLAETLYRITLALEKGKIIVSSKK
;
A
#
# COMPACT_ATOMS: atom_id res chain seq x y z
N MET A 1 4.93 3.23 19.39
CA MET A 1 4.21 4.04 20.42
C MET A 1 4.68 5.49 20.45
N LEU A 2 5.97 5.78 20.60
CA LEU A 2 6.50 7.15 20.53
C LEU A 2 6.26 7.82 19.18
N GLU A 3 6.54 7.11 18.08
CA GLU A 3 6.37 7.59 16.71
C GLU A 3 4.92 7.99 16.37
N TYR A 4 3.96 7.35 17.03
CA TYR A 4 2.53 7.60 16.85
C TYR A 4 1.94 8.54 17.92
N GLY A 5 2.78 9.09 18.80
CA GLY A 5 2.38 9.98 19.89
C GLY A 5 1.52 9.31 20.98
N LEU A 6 1.52 7.98 21.06
CA LEU A 6 0.77 7.20 22.07
C LEU A 6 1.53 7.08 23.39
N ALA A 7 2.84 7.34 23.36
CA ALA A 7 3.67 7.46 24.55
C ALA A 7 4.52 8.72 24.45
N GLU A 8 4.83 9.30 25.59
CA GLU A 8 5.70 10.46 25.75
C GLU A 8 6.91 10.05 26.57
N GLU A 9 8.07 10.60 26.20
CA GLU A 9 9.31 10.39 26.92
C GLU A 9 9.48 11.50 27.96
N THR A 10 9.50 11.13 29.23
CA THR A 10 9.79 12.06 30.33
C THR A 10 11.21 11.84 30.82
N LYS A 11 11.96 12.94 30.97
CA LYS A 11 13.29 12.93 31.58
C LYS A 11 13.11 12.96 33.10
N ASP A 12 13.56 11.90 33.78
CA ASP A 12 13.68 11.94 35.23
C ASP A 12 14.87 12.83 35.62
N HIS A 13 14.60 13.89 36.39
CA HIS A 13 15.62 14.86 36.80
C HIS A 13 16.63 14.31 37.83
N LEU A 14 16.46 13.07 38.32
CA LEU A 14 17.23 12.56 39.45
C LEU A 14 18.26 11.47 39.10
N LEU A 15 18.13 10.75 37.98
CA LEU A 15 19.03 9.61 37.65
C LEU A 15 19.33 9.42 36.15
N GLY A 16 18.97 10.34 35.26
CA GLY A 16 19.30 10.25 33.82
C GLY A 16 18.62 9.11 33.05
N GLY A 17 17.72 8.37 33.71
CA GLY A 17 16.89 7.34 33.08
C GLY A 17 15.77 7.95 32.25
N ARG A 18 15.54 7.39 31.05
CA ARG A 18 14.39 7.72 30.20
C ARG A 18 13.19 6.92 30.66
N ARG A 19 12.08 7.59 31.00
CA ARG A 19 10.85 6.92 31.42
C ARG A 19 9.74 7.20 30.42
N LEU A 20 9.16 6.13 29.88
CA LEU A 20 8.03 6.20 28.97
C LEU A 20 6.73 6.27 29.76
N ARG A 21 5.90 7.26 29.46
CA ARG A 21 4.54 7.40 29.99
C ARG A 21 3.56 7.33 28.83
N VAL A 22 2.41 6.68 29.02
CA VAL A 22 1.33 6.72 28.02
C VAL A 22 0.79 8.15 27.95
N SER A 23 0.69 8.71 26.73
CA SER A 23 0.15 10.05 26.51
C SER A 23 -1.37 10.07 26.72
N GLU A 24 -1.98 11.26 26.81
CA GLU A 24 -3.45 11.36 26.79
C GLU A 24 -4.08 10.77 25.52
N LYS A 25 -3.35 10.85 24.39
CA LYS A 25 -3.73 10.20 23.14
C LYS A 25 -3.69 8.67 23.29
N GLY A 26 -2.65 8.14 23.92
CA GLY A 26 -2.53 6.71 24.24
C GLY A 26 -3.61 6.21 25.17
N ILE A 27 -3.98 6.96 26.21
CA ILE A 27 -5.06 6.58 27.14
C ILE A 27 -6.41 6.50 26.41
N ARG A 28 -6.73 7.50 25.56
CA ARG A 28 -7.94 7.47 24.73
C ARG A 28 -7.92 6.29 23.76
N PHE A 29 -6.79 6.09 23.08
CA PHE A 29 -6.62 4.97 22.16
C PHE A 29 -7.00 3.64 22.81
N TRP A 30 -6.45 3.33 23.99
CA TRP A 30 -6.75 2.08 24.70
C TRP A 30 -8.19 1.95 25.18
N ARG A 31 -8.82 3.05 25.60
CA ARG A 31 -10.22 3.05 26.05
C ARG A 31 -11.19 2.80 24.89
N ASP A 32 -10.84 3.30 23.72
CA ASP A 32 -11.71 3.31 22.55
C ASP A 32 -11.44 2.08 21.64
N ILE A 33 -10.56 1.15 22.03
CA ILE A 33 -10.41 -0.16 21.36
C ILE A 33 -11.67 -1.00 21.61
N GLY A 34 -12.51 -1.11 20.58
CA GLY A 34 -13.60 -2.07 20.50
C GLY A 34 -13.22 -3.29 19.67
N PHE A 35 -14.10 -4.30 19.69
CA PHE A 35 -13.96 -5.50 18.86
C PHE A 35 -14.33 -5.25 17.39
N TYR A 36 -15.16 -4.24 17.13
CA TYR A 36 -15.75 -3.96 15.81
C TYR A 36 -15.48 -2.55 15.30
N GLU A 37 -15.15 -1.60 16.17
CA GLU A 37 -14.78 -0.23 15.80
C GLU A 37 -13.84 0.38 16.84
N HIS A 38 -13.05 1.36 16.40
CA HIS A 38 -12.36 2.27 17.30
C HIS A 38 -13.31 3.41 17.67
N GLY A 39 -13.95 3.31 18.83
CA GLY A 39 -15.03 4.23 19.18
C GLY A 39 -15.64 4.01 20.56
N PRO A 40 -16.60 4.87 20.96
CA PRO A 40 -17.33 4.70 22.21
C PRO A 40 -18.06 3.34 22.23
N PRO A 41 -18.24 2.71 23.40
CA PRO A 41 -18.86 1.39 23.50
C PRO A 41 -20.38 1.38 23.28
N TYR A 42 -20.96 2.47 22.78
CA TYR A 42 -22.40 2.67 22.60
C TYR A 42 -22.69 3.29 21.23
N GLY A 43 -23.80 2.87 20.62
CA GLY A 43 -24.19 3.29 19.28
C GLY A 43 -25.21 4.43 19.25
N TYR A 44 -25.52 4.88 18.04
CA TYR A 44 -26.57 5.85 17.76
C TYR A 44 -27.95 5.18 17.80
N ARG A 45 -28.88 5.78 18.52
CA ARG A 45 -30.28 5.32 18.59
C ARG A 45 -31.09 5.92 17.46
N LYS A 46 -31.86 5.08 16.76
CA LYS A 46 -32.73 5.49 15.66
C LYS A 46 -34.14 5.80 16.16
N TYR A 47 -34.72 6.87 15.62
CA TYR A 47 -36.06 7.33 15.94
C TYR A 47 -36.82 7.65 14.67
N LEU A 48 -37.98 7.01 14.50
CA LEU A 48 -38.91 7.29 13.43
C LEU A 48 -39.92 8.35 13.89
N HIS A 49 -39.97 9.46 13.19
CA HIS A 49 -40.98 10.50 13.34
C HIS A 49 -42.07 10.25 12.31
N ALA A 50 -43.22 9.77 12.77
CA ALA A 50 -44.36 9.51 11.91
C ALA A 50 -45.64 10.03 12.57
N ARG A 51 -46.46 10.78 11.81
CA ARG A 51 -47.76 11.28 12.28
C ARG A 51 -47.67 12.07 13.61
N GLY A 52 -46.61 12.86 13.77
CA GLY A 52 -46.38 13.67 14.98
C GLY A 52 -45.97 12.89 16.23
N ARG A 53 -45.58 11.61 16.11
CA ARG A 53 -45.04 10.81 17.21
C ARG A 53 -43.60 10.40 16.92
N GLU A 54 -42.78 10.40 17.96
CA GLU A 54 -41.42 9.88 17.93
C GLU A 54 -41.40 8.46 18.51
N LEU A 55 -40.92 7.50 17.72
CA LEU A 55 -40.82 6.09 18.11
C LEU A 55 -39.37 5.63 17.97
N ARG A 56 -38.80 5.03 19.01
CA ARG A 56 -37.49 4.36 18.91
C ARG A 56 -37.65 3.10 18.06
N VAL A 57 -36.79 2.92 17.06
CA VAL A 57 -36.85 1.83 16.10
C VAL A 57 -35.49 1.17 15.91
N GLY A 58 -35.48 -0.11 15.57
CA GLY A 58 -34.28 -0.87 15.23
C GLY A 58 -33.23 -1.00 16.33
N GLU A 59 -32.07 -1.53 15.94
CA GLU A 59 -30.87 -1.63 16.78
C GLU A 59 -30.06 -0.32 16.76
N GLU A 60 -29.13 -0.19 17.69
CA GLU A 60 -28.21 0.96 17.72
C GLU A 60 -27.20 0.85 16.56
N ALA A 61 -26.99 1.93 15.83
CA ALA A 61 -26.02 1.98 14.73
C ALA A 61 -24.61 2.32 15.26
N SER A 62 -23.58 1.70 14.70
CA SER A 62 -22.19 2.04 15.02
C SER A 62 -21.84 3.47 14.58
N VAL A 63 -20.77 4.06 15.13
CA VAL A 63 -20.33 5.41 14.72
C VAL A 63 -19.97 5.40 13.23
N ARG A 64 -19.34 4.31 12.78
CA ARG A 64 -19.00 4.12 11.37
C ARG A 64 -20.24 4.03 10.49
N ASP A 65 -21.25 3.23 10.86
CA ASP A 65 -22.49 3.10 10.07
C ASP A 65 -23.24 4.44 10.00
N VAL A 66 -23.17 5.27 11.05
CA VAL A 66 -23.75 6.62 10.99
C VAL A 66 -23.07 7.44 9.90
N VAL A 67 -21.74 7.41 9.83
CA VAL A 67 -20.98 8.14 8.82
C VAL A 67 -21.20 7.57 7.42
N GLU A 68 -21.17 6.25 7.24
CA GLU A 68 -21.21 5.60 5.92
C GLU A 68 -22.63 5.38 5.37
N LYS A 69 -23.65 5.27 6.23
CA LYS A 69 -24.99 4.80 5.85
C LYS A 69 -26.14 5.65 6.37
N TYR A 70 -26.08 6.15 7.60
CA TYR A 70 -27.18 6.89 8.22
C TYR A 70 -26.95 8.40 8.23
N GLN A 71 -26.84 9.00 7.05
CA GLN A 71 -26.76 10.46 6.87
C GLN A 71 -28.07 11.05 6.37
N PRO A 72 -28.36 12.34 6.63
CA PRO A 72 -29.55 13.00 6.09
C PRO A 72 -29.66 12.80 4.58
N GLY A 73 -30.77 12.21 4.12
CA GLY A 73 -31.03 11.86 2.73
C GLY A 73 -30.83 10.39 2.40
N ALA A 74 -30.21 9.62 3.30
CA ALA A 74 -30.10 8.18 3.16
C ALA A 74 -31.44 7.49 3.44
N PHE A 75 -31.72 6.42 2.72
CA PHE A 75 -32.91 5.60 2.90
C PHE A 75 -32.55 4.42 3.81
N ASP A 76 -33.32 4.22 4.87
CA ASP A 76 -33.22 3.04 5.73
C ASP A 76 -34.28 2.00 5.30
N PRO A 77 -33.86 0.89 4.66
CA PRO A 77 -34.78 -0.16 4.23
C PRO A 77 -35.46 -0.89 5.41
N SER A 78 -34.91 -0.80 6.63
CA SER A 78 -35.51 -1.47 7.81
C SER A 78 -36.75 -0.75 8.32
N THR A 79 -36.89 0.54 8.01
CA THR A 79 -37.99 1.40 8.47
C THR A 79 -38.81 1.99 7.33
N ASP A 80 -38.45 1.72 6.07
CA ASP A 80 -39.03 2.34 4.87
C ASP A 80 -39.03 3.88 4.94
N ALA A 81 -37.98 4.46 5.54
CA ALA A 81 -37.93 5.88 5.87
C ALA A 81 -36.62 6.55 5.41
N LEU A 82 -36.66 7.87 5.25
CA LEU A 82 -35.47 8.68 4.97
C LEU A 82 -34.91 9.22 6.27
N VAL A 83 -33.59 9.13 6.44
CA VAL A 83 -32.88 9.86 7.48
C VAL A 83 -33.00 11.35 7.18
N VAL A 84 -33.47 12.11 8.14
CA VAL A 84 -33.71 13.55 8.00
C VAL A 84 -32.76 14.39 8.83
N ASP A 85 -32.25 13.85 9.93
CA ASP A 85 -31.27 14.50 10.78
C ASP A 85 -30.44 13.48 11.56
N VAL A 86 -29.24 13.89 11.94
CA VAL A 86 -28.34 13.16 12.83
C VAL A 86 -27.87 14.14 13.92
N ASP A 87 -27.90 13.73 15.18
CA ASP A 87 -27.34 14.50 16.29
C ASP A 87 -26.15 13.74 16.90
N PRO A 88 -24.91 14.06 16.50
CA PRO A 88 -23.70 13.43 17.04
C PRO A 88 -23.49 13.65 18.54
N ARG A 89 -24.08 14.70 19.13
CA ARG A 89 -23.92 14.97 20.57
C ARG A 89 -24.84 14.10 21.41
N LYS A 90 -26.01 13.75 20.86
CA LYS A 90 -27.02 12.92 21.53
C LYS A 90 -27.02 11.47 21.06
N TYR A 91 -26.13 11.11 20.12
CA TYR A 91 -26.08 9.78 19.51
C TYR A 91 -27.45 9.37 18.98
N LYS A 92 -28.05 10.24 18.16
CA LYS A 92 -29.44 10.11 17.70
C LYS A 92 -29.53 10.23 16.18
N ILE A 93 -30.23 9.30 15.55
CA ILE A 93 -30.64 9.35 14.13
C ILE A 93 -32.14 9.60 14.11
N ILE A 94 -32.59 10.54 13.28
CA ILE A 94 -34.00 10.87 13.09
C ILE A 94 -34.38 10.51 11.65
N GLU A 95 -35.43 9.70 11.52
CA GLU A 95 -35.98 9.22 10.27
C GLU A 95 -37.43 9.67 10.12
N GLU A 96 -37.86 9.92 8.88
CA GLU A 96 -39.25 10.23 8.54
C GLU A 96 -39.70 9.44 7.31
N PRO A 97 -41.00 9.09 7.21
CA PRO A 97 -41.59 8.60 5.97
C PRO A 97 -41.26 9.52 4.80
N VAL A 98 -41.12 8.95 3.60
CA VAL A 98 -40.68 9.67 2.39
C VAL A 98 -41.54 10.91 2.14
N GLU A 99 -42.85 10.82 2.36
CA GLU A 99 -43.80 11.91 2.15
C GLU A 99 -43.59 13.07 3.13
N ASP A 100 -43.33 12.76 4.41
CA ASP A 100 -43.09 13.76 5.46
C ASP A 100 -41.71 14.42 5.25
N ALA A 101 -40.72 13.63 4.82
CA ALA A 101 -39.37 14.10 4.55
C ALA A 101 -39.32 15.16 3.44
N LEU A 102 -40.25 15.14 2.47
CA LEU A 102 -40.35 16.15 1.39
C LEU A 102 -40.60 17.57 1.90
N ALA A 103 -40.98 17.77 3.16
CA ALA A 103 -41.03 19.10 3.79
C ALA A 103 -39.66 19.81 3.81
N ARG A 104 -38.55 19.06 3.65
CA ARG A 104 -37.20 19.62 3.57
C ARG A 104 -36.88 20.07 2.16
N SER A 105 -36.45 21.32 2.03
CA SER A 105 -36.15 21.95 0.74
C SER A 105 -35.10 21.19 -0.09
N TRP A 106 -34.08 20.61 0.53
CA TRP A 106 -33.04 19.83 -0.17
C TRP A 106 -33.56 18.47 -0.67
N ILE A 107 -34.44 17.79 0.08
CA ILE A 107 -35.13 16.56 -0.37
C ILE A 107 -36.12 16.88 -1.49
N ALA A 108 -36.95 17.93 -1.33
CA ALA A 108 -37.92 18.34 -2.34
C ALA A 108 -37.26 18.68 -3.68
N ARG A 109 -36.11 19.38 -3.66
CA ARG A 109 -35.32 19.65 -4.87
C ARG A 109 -34.81 18.37 -5.53
N ALA A 110 -34.26 17.44 -4.74
CA ALA A 110 -33.78 16.16 -5.26
C ALA A 110 -34.92 15.32 -5.85
N ALA A 111 -36.10 15.32 -5.21
CA ALA A 111 -37.31 14.68 -5.71
C ALA A 111 -37.77 15.28 -7.06
N GLY A 112 -37.71 16.60 -7.21
CA GLY A 112 -37.99 17.26 -8.49
C GLY A 112 -37.06 16.81 -9.62
N LEU A 113 -35.75 16.74 -9.36
CA LEU A 113 -34.77 16.22 -10.33
C LEU A 113 -35.02 14.74 -10.67
N TYR A 114 -35.38 13.92 -9.67
CA TYR A 114 -35.79 12.54 -9.88
C TYR A 114 -37.00 12.45 -10.82
N GLU A 115 -38.03 13.28 -10.62
CA GLU A 115 -39.20 13.29 -11.49
C GLU A 115 -38.85 13.65 -12.92
N ASP A 116 -38.01 14.67 -13.12
CA ASP A 116 -37.56 15.10 -14.44
C ASP A 116 -36.78 13.99 -15.16
N VAL A 117 -35.89 13.29 -14.45
CA VAL A 117 -35.14 12.14 -14.98
C VAL A 117 -36.10 11.03 -15.38
N LYS A 118 -37.04 10.63 -14.52
CA LYS A 118 -38.02 9.57 -14.82
C LYS A 118 -38.90 9.92 -16.01
N ARG A 119 -39.37 11.18 -16.10
CA ARG A 119 -40.13 11.67 -17.25
C ARG A 119 -39.29 11.64 -18.53
N SER A 120 -38.00 11.97 -18.46
CA SER A 120 -37.09 11.91 -19.61
C SER A 120 -36.91 10.49 -20.15
N TRP A 121 -37.02 9.47 -19.30
CA TRP A 121 -37.05 8.05 -19.67
C TRP A 121 -38.43 7.53 -20.09
N GLY A 122 -39.46 8.38 -20.07
CA GLY A 122 -40.84 8.00 -20.34
C GLY A 122 -41.41 7.05 -19.29
N GLU A 123 -41.03 7.24 -18.02
CA GLU A 123 -41.49 6.49 -16.86
C GLU A 123 -42.36 7.37 -15.96
N LYS A 124 -43.36 6.77 -15.30
CA LYS A 124 -44.14 7.46 -14.27
C LYS A 124 -43.31 7.53 -12.98
N PRO A 125 -42.99 8.74 -12.46
CA PRO A 125 -42.29 8.87 -11.20
C PRO A 125 -43.16 8.38 -10.03
N ASP A 126 -42.50 7.72 -9.08
CA ASP A 126 -43.08 7.18 -7.85
C ASP A 126 -41.95 7.01 -6.83
N LEU A 127 -41.61 8.09 -6.13
CA LEU A 127 -40.42 8.18 -5.29
C LEU A 127 -40.44 7.13 -4.17
N ALA A 128 -41.54 7.02 -3.43
CA ALA A 128 -41.66 6.13 -2.28
C ALA A 128 -41.51 4.66 -2.70
N ASN A 129 -42.21 4.23 -3.76
CA ASN A 129 -42.08 2.87 -4.25
C ASN A 129 -40.71 2.62 -4.90
N ASP A 130 -40.16 3.59 -5.65
CA ASP A 130 -38.85 3.40 -6.27
C ASP A 130 -37.73 3.32 -5.23
N MET A 131 -37.80 4.03 -4.10
CA MET A 131 -36.89 3.80 -2.95
C MET A 131 -37.11 2.43 -2.33
N LYS A 132 -38.35 2.09 -2.00
CA LYS A 132 -38.71 0.82 -1.34
C LYS A 132 -38.30 -0.41 -2.15
N TYR A 133 -38.46 -0.37 -3.46
CA TYR A 133 -38.08 -1.47 -4.36
C TYR A 133 -36.62 -1.39 -4.84
N GLY A 134 -35.80 -0.51 -4.27
CA GLY A 134 -34.37 -0.41 -4.58
C GLY A 134 -34.06 0.12 -5.98
N ARG A 135 -34.96 0.88 -6.60
CA ARG A 135 -34.67 1.61 -7.85
C ARG A 135 -34.03 2.97 -7.60
N ILE A 136 -33.93 3.38 -6.33
CA ILE A 136 -33.16 4.53 -5.90
C ILE A 136 -32.25 4.03 -4.77
N TYR A 137 -30.95 4.04 -5.03
CA TYR A 137 -29.94 3.72 -4.02
C TYR A 137 -29.41 5.01 -3.42
N THR A 138 -29.26 5.03 -2.10
CA THR A 138 -28.66 6.17 -1.42
C THR A 138 -27.20 5.88 -1.12
N LEU A 139 -26.30 6.71 -1.62
CA LEU A 139 -24.86 6.61 -1.39
C LEU A 139 -24.41 7.81 -0.57
N VAL A 140 -23.77 7.57 0.57
CA VAL A 140 -23.10 8.64 1.31
C VAL A 140 -21.75 8.89 0.66
N VAL A 141 -21.52 10.14 0.25
CA VAL A 141 -20.22 10.55 -0.31
C VAL A 141 -19.32 10.92 0.86
N LEU A 142 -18.19 10.22 0.97
CA LEU A 142 -17.21 10.42 2.03
C LEU A 142 -15.97 11.14 1.50
N ASN A 143 -15.47 12.07 2.29
CA ASN A 143 -14.09 12.52 2.23
C ASN A 143 -13.27 11.63 3.18
N VAL A 144 -12.35 10.86 2.61
CA VAL A 144 -11.52 9.91 3.35
C VAL A 144 -10.07 10.38 3.36
N ARG A 145 -9.48 10.46 4.55
CA ARG A 145 -8.05 10.66 4.74
C ARG A 145 -7.45 9.40 5.32
N ALA A 146 -6.83 8.61 4.45
CA ALA A 146 -6.13 7.40 4.84
C ALA A 146 -4.62 7.64 4.97
N PRO A 147 -3.89 6.76 5.69
CA PRO A 147 -2.44 6.76 5.70
C PRO A 147 -1.88 6.61 4.28
N VAL A 148 -0.70 7.20 4.03
CA VAL A 148 -0.05 7.18 2.72
C VAL A 148 1.24 6.36 2.70
N SER A 149 1.66 5.83 3.84
CA SER A 149 2.90 5.06 3.99
C SER A 149 2.84 4.16 5.24
N GLY A 150 2.05 3.08 5.16
CA GLY A 150 1.97 2.08 6.22
C GLY A 150 0.80 2.27 7.17
N PHE A 151 0.98 1.85 8.42
CA PHE A 151 -0.03 1.96 9.46
C PHE A 151 -0.17 3.39 9.99
N GLY A 152 -1.41 3.87 10.11
CA GLY A 152 -1.68 5.21 10.62
C GLY A 152 -3.17 5.49 10.84
N GLU A 153 -3.51 6.75 11.07
CA GLU A 153 -4.87 7.22 11.34
C GLU A 153 -5.70 7.30 10.05
N LEU A 154 -6.93 6.80 10.11
CA LEU A 154 -7.97 6.91 9.09
C LEU A 154 -9.03 7.89 9.59
N GLU A 155 -9.37 8.90 8.78
CA GLU A 155 -10.48 9.83 9.05
C GLU A 155 -11.50 9.74 7.91
N GLU A 156 -12.74 9.37 8.24
CA GLU A 156 -13.87 9.35 7.30
C GLU A 156 -14.87 10.43 7.69
N GLN A 157 -15.17 11.34 6.77
CA GLN A 157 -16.13 12.43 6.98
C GLN A 157 -17.14 12.48 5.85
N PRO A 158 -18.45 12.47 6.13
CA PRO A 158 -19.45 12.61 5.07
C PRO A 158 -19.46 14.05 4.54
N ILE A 159 -19.60 14.19 3.22
CA ILE A 159 -19.65 15.49 2.54
C ILE A 159 -20.97 15.74 1.82
N ASP A 160 -21.67 14.69 1.37
CA ASP A 160 -23.00 14.78 0.78
C ASP A 160 -23.67 13.39 0.77
N VAL A 161 -24.93 13.35 0.36
CA VAL A 161 -25.63 12.11 -0.01
C VAL A 161 -26.08 12.22 -1.46
N GLU A 162 -25.95 11.11 -2.18
CA GLU A 162 -26.36 10.98 -3.57
C GLU A 162 -27.46 9.92 -3.71
N TRP A 163 -28.45 10.22 -4.56
CA TRP A 163 -29.45 9.25 -5.01
C TRP A 163 -29.08 8.73 -6.39
N VAL A 164 -28.75 7.45 -6.49
CA VAL A 164 -28.54 6.76 -7.76
C VAL A 164 -29.86 6.16 -8.20
N ILE A 165 -30.48 6.78 -9.19
CA ILE A 165 -31.78 6.42 -9.74
C ILE A 165 -31.57 5.44 -10.89
N GLU A 166 -32.28 4.33 -10.87
CA GLU A 166 -32.27 3.29 -11.90
C GLU A 166 -33.55 3.35 -12.76
N SER A 167 -33.43 3.19 -14.08
CA SER A 167 -34.57 3.10 -14.99
C SER A 167 -35.36 1.81 -14.76
N ARG A 168 -36.68 1.84 -14.92
CA ARG A 168 -37.52 0.63 -14.94
C ARG A 168 -37.33 -0.15 -16.22
N LYS A 169 -37.19 0.54 -17.36
CA LYS A 169 -37.00 -0.12 -18.66
C LYS A 169 -35.56 -0.61 -18.81
N PRO A 170 -35.35 -1.91 -19.05
CA PRO A 170 -34.02 -2.43 -19.36
C PRO A 170 -33.56 -1.97 -20.74
N ARG A 171 -32.25 -1.79 -20.89
CA ARG A 171 -31.54 -1.62 -22.14
C ARG A 171 -30.69 -2.85 -22.43
N LEU A 172 -30.43 -3.05 -23.72
CA LEU A 172 -29.62 -4.14 -24.24
C LEU A 172 -28.29 -3.60 -24.74
N ALA A 173 -27.19 -4.06 -24.16
CA ALA A 173 -25.85 -3.86 -24.69
C ALA A 173 -25.41 -5.14 -25.41
N ARG A 174 -24.87 -5.02 -26.62
CA ARG A 174 -24.16 -6.14 -27.25
C ARG A 174 -22.76 -6.20 -26.65
N GLY A 175 -22.48 -7.23 -25.87
CA GLY A 175 -21.14 -7.46 -25.33
C GLY A 175 -20.15 -7.90 -26.40
N VAL A 176 -18.85 -7.75 -26.09
CA VAL A 176 -17.71 -8.08 -26.97
C VAL A 176 -17.72 -9.54 -27.45
N GLU A 177 -18.34 -10.46 -26.70
CA GLU A 177 -18.43 -11.90 -27.01
C GLU A 177 -19.76 -12.32 -27.66
N GLY A 178 -20.53 -11.40 -28.24
CA GLY A 178 -21.84 -11.71 -28.83
C GLY A 178 -22.96 -12.01 -27.82
N ARG A 179 -22.68 -11.86 -26.52
CA ARG A 179 -23.66 -11.97 -25.44
C ARG A 179 -24.41 -10.64 -25.29
N THR A 180 -25.74 -10.68 -25.38
CA THR A 180 -26.56 -9.52 -25.02
C THR A 180 -26.60 -9.38 -23.50
N ARG A 181 -26.22 -8.22 -22.99
CA ARG A 181 -26.28 -7.86 -21.58
C ARG A 181 -27.45 -6.93 -21.34
N VAL A 182 -28.21 -7.22 -20.30
CA VAL A 182 -29.29 -6.36 -19.83
C VAL A 182 -28.73 -5.40 -18.79
N TYR A 183 -29.05 -4.12 -18.92
CA TYR A 183 -28.67 -3.11 -17.95
C TYR A 183 -29.76 -2.04 -17.86
N HIS A 184 -29.81 -1.35 -16.73
CA HIS A 184 -30.71 -0.22 -16.55
C HIS A 184 -29.92 1.07 -16.61
N GLU A 185 -30.52 2.13 -17.15
CA GLU A 185 -29.88 3.43 -17.10
C GLU A 185 -29.88 3.93 -15.67
N THR A 186 -28.77 4.56 -15.29
CA THR A 186 -28.65 5.17 -13.98
C THR A 186 -28.37 6.66 -14.10
N PHE A 187 -28.91 7.43 -13.17
CA PHE A 187 -28.63 8.85 -13.03
C PHE A 187 -28.43 9.19 -11.56
N THR A 188 -27.40 9.99 -11.26
CA THR A 188 -27.06 10.36 -9.89
C THR A 188 -27.52 11.78 -9.58
N VAL A 189 -28.29 11.95 -8.52
CA VAL A 189 -28.76 13.24 -8.00
C VAL A 189 -28.03 13.54 -6.70
N LYS A 190 -27.32 14.68 -6.64
CA LYS A 190 -26.73 15.20 -5.41
C LYS A 190 -27.77 15.93 -4.59
N LEU A 191 -27.85 15.64 -3.29
CA LEU A 191 -28.87 16.22 -2.42
C LEU A 191 -28.47 17.58 -1.86
N GLY A 192 -27.17 17.81 -1.64
CA GLY A 192 -26.70 18.94 -0.85
C GLY A 192 -27.21 18.85 0.59
N ALA A 193 -27.17 17.64 1.15
CA ALA A 193 -27.75 17.34 2.45
C ALA A 193 -26.88 17.88 3.61
N PRO A 194 -27.47 18.25 4.76
CA PRO A 194 -26.73 18.73 5.93
C PRO A 194 -26.09 17.56 6.70
N VAL A 195 -25.11 16.90 6.07
CA VAL A 195 -24.40 15.74 6.64
C VAL A 195 -23.62 16.10 7.90
N LYS A 196 -23.46 15.12 8.79
CA LYS A 196 -22.89 15.30 10.14
C LYS A 196 -22.09 14.10 10.61
N GLY A 197 -21.13 14.38 11.46
CA GLY A 197 -20.31 13.35 12.11
C GLY A 197 -18.96 13.19 11.43
N ARG A 198 -18.16 12.30 12.03
CA ARG A 198 -16.84 11.91 11.58
C ARG A 198 -16.49 10.61 12.29
N TYR A 199 -15.85 9.71 11.57
CA TYR A 199 -15.29 8.47 12.09
C TYR A 199 -13.76 8.55 12.04
N ILE A 200 -13.10 8.12 13.10
CA ILE A 200 -11.63 8.05 13.19
C ILE A 200 -11.27 6.64 13.60
N ASP A 201 -10.32 6.04 12.90
CA ASP A 201 -9.80 4.70 13.18
C ASP A 201 -8.30 4.65 12.86
N TYR A 202 -7.69 3.47 12.93
CA TYR A 202 -6.32 3.21 12.50
C TYR A 202 -6.27 2.04 11.54
N THR A 203 -5.53 2.20 10.45
CA THR A 203 -5.45 1.19 9.38
C THR A 203 -4.14 1.27 8.60
N TYR A 204 -3.94 0.37 7.65
CA TYR A 204 -2.85 0.41 6.67
C TYR A 204 -3.28 1.16 5.41
N GLY A 205 -2.43 2.06 4.92
CA GLY A 205 -2.68 2.80 3.69
C GLY A 205 -1.41 3.25 2.99
N TYR A 206 -1.49 3.36 1.67
CA TYR A 206 -0.38 3.71 0.79
C TYR A 206 -0.84 4.58 -0.37
N SER A 207 0.05 5.46 -0.82
CA SER A 207 -0.09 6.17 -2.09
C SER A 207 0.98 5.72 -3.08
N PHE A 208 0.57 5.46 -4.32
CA PHE A 208 1.44 5.03 -5.42
C PHE A 208 1.29 5.99 -6.59
N GLU A 209 2.40 6.40 -7.18
CA GLU A 209 2.38 7.09 -8.48
C GLU A 209 2.18 6.05 -9.59
N ALA A 210 1.15 6.27 -10.42
CA ALA A 210 0.90 5.45 -11.58
C ALA A 210 1.57 6.08 -12.83
N PRO A 211 2.07 5.25 -13.78
CA PRO A 211 2.59 5.74 -15.05
C PRO A 211 1.61 6.66 -15.78
N ALA A 212 2.10 7.79 -16.29
CA ALA A 212 1.31 8.78 -17.04
C ALA A 212 0.71 8.24 -18.35
N THR A 213 1.12 7.05 -18.79
CA THR A 213 0.57 6.36 -19.97
C THR A 213 -0.77 5.69 -19.73
N ILE A 214 -1.21 5.60 -18.47
CA ILE A 214 -2.47 4.93 -18.09
C ILE A 214 -3.49 5.99 -17.71
N SER A 215 -4.69 5.91 -18.28
CA SER A 215 -5.78 6.80 -17.93
C SER A 215 -6.29 6.53 -16.50
N SER A 216 -6.85 7.54 -15.86
CA SER A 216 -7.42 7.38 -14.51
C SER A 216 -8.63 6.46 -14.48
N ASP A 217 -9.41 6.40 -15.56
CA ASP A 217 -10.53 5.47 -15.70
C ASP A 217 -10.08 4.01 -15.86
N ASP A 218 -8.97 3.77 -16.55
CA ASP A 218 -8.38 2.44 -16.66
C ASP A 218 -7.74 1.98 -15.35
N LEU A 219 -7.13 2.91 -14.59
CA LEU A 219 -6.64 2.62 -13.24
C LEU A 219 -7.80 2.27 -12.30
N ARG A 220 -8.90 3.04 -12.30
CA ARG A 220 -10.11 2.75 -11.51
C ARG A 220 -10.69 1.38 -11.85
N LEU A 221 -10.83 1.07 -13.14
CA LEU A 221 -11.31 -0.24 -13.59
C LEU A 221 -10.36 -1.37 -13.18
N GLY A 222 -9.05 -1.17 -13.34
CA GLY A 222 -8.02 -2.12 -12.94
C GLY A 222 -8.06 -2.43 -11.44
N LEU A 223 -8.10 -1.40 -10.60
CA LEU A 223 -8.21 -1.55 -9.14
C LEU A 223 -9.51 -2.24 -8.73
N THR A 224 -10.64 -1.84 -9.32
CA THR A 224 -11.94 -2.49 -9.09
C THR A 224 -11.89 -3.98 -9.41
N MET A 225 -11.36 -4.33 -10.58
CA MET A 225 -11.26 -5.74 -11.00
C MET A 225 -10.21 -6.53 -10.20
N LEU A 226 -9.17 -5.87 -9.71
CA LEU A 226 -8.22 -6.46 -8.77
C LEU A 226 -8.93 -6.85 -7.47
N MET A 227 -9.79 -5.98 -6.90
CA MET A 227 -10.57 -6.32 -5.70
C MET A 227 -11.54 -7.47 -5.95
N VAL A 228 -12.20 -7.49 -7.12
CA VAL A 228 -13.06 -8.62 -7.54
C VAL A 228 -12.25 -9.91 -7.65
N PHE A 229 -11.04 -9.86 -8.20
CA PHE A 229 -10.15 -11.02 -8.29
C PHE A 229 -9.77 -11.55 -6.90
N LEU A 230 -9.30 -10.67 -6.02
CA LEU A 230 -8.91 -11.05 -4.66
C LEU A 230 -10.08 -11.63 -3.87
N ARG A 231 -11.32 -11.16 -4.13
CA ARG A 231 -12.53 -11.75 -3.56
C ARG A 231 -12.84 -13.14 -4.11
N LEU A 232 -12.76 -13.31 -5.43
CA LEU A 232 -13.21 -14.52 -6.12
C LEU A 232 -12.20 -15.66 -6.11
N ASN A 233 -10.90 -15.34 -6.04
CA ASN A 233 -9.85 -16.34 -6.02
C ASN A 233 -9.77 -16.99 -4.62
N PRO A 234 -9.99 -18.31 -4.48
CA PRO A 234 -10.02 -19.00 -3.19
C PRO A 234 -8.73 -18.91 -2.38
N GLN A 235 -7.59 -18.62 -3.01
CA GLN A 235 -6.31 -18.46 -2.31
C GLN A 235 -6.27 -17.17 -1.46
N TYR A 236 -7.03 -16.15 -1.87
CA TYR A 236 -7.09 -14.86 -1.17
C TYR A 236 -8.42 -14.72 -0.41
N ALA A 237 -9.55 -14.91 -1.11
CA ALA A 237 -10.91 -14.89 -0.57
C ALA A 237 -11.26 -13.69 0.34
N ILE A 238 -10.57 -12.55 0.16
CA ILE A 238 -10.72 -11.38 1.04
C ILE A 238 -12.12 -10.76 0.91
N PRO A 239 -12.68 -10.10 1.94
CA PRO A 239 -13.94 -9.38 1.82
C PRO A 239 -13.87 -8.31 0.72
N LEU A 240 -14.95 -8.18 -0.07
CA LEU A 240 -14.97 -7.30 -1.27
C LEU A 240 -14.66 -5.84 -0.93
N THR A 241 -15.09 -5.38 0.24
CA THR A 241 -14.93 -4.00 0.71
C THR A 241 -13.73 -3.80 1.63
N LEU A 242 -12.89 -4.83 1.84
CA LEU A 242 -11.77 -4.71 2.78
C LEU A 242 -10.69 -3.76 2.24
N LEU A 243 -10.41 -3.83 0.94
CA LEU A 243 -9.48 -2.91 0.29
C LEU A 243 -10.27 -1.82 -0.43
N GLN A 244 -10.02 -0.58 -0.04
CA GLN A 244 -10.62 0.62 -0.61
C GLN A 244 -9.58 1.36 -1.44
N HIS A 245 -10.02 2.03 -2.50
CA HIS A 245 -9.11 2.72 -3.40
C HIS A 245 -9.67 4.05 -3.89
N HIS A 246 -8.77 4.97 -4.21
CA HIS A 246 -9.10 6.23 -4.84
C HIS A 246 -8.01 6.61 -5.85
N VAL A 247 -8.41 7.13 -7.01
CA VAL A 247 -7.48 7.62 -8.04
C VAL A 247 -7.63 9.12 -8.14
N LEU A 248 -6.57 9.83 -7.75
CA LEU A 248 -6.44 11.28 -7.86
C LEU A 248 -5.63 11.62 -9.10
N SER A 249 -6.16 12.46 -9.97
CA SER A 249 -5.47 12.95 -11.17
C SER A 249 -5.16 14.43 -11.05
N ALA A 250 -3.89 14.80 -11.21
CA ALA A 250 -3.43 16.18 -11.24
C ALA A 250 -2.54 16.39 -12.48
N GLY A 251 -3.11 17.00 -13.53
CA GLY A 251 -2.43 17.12 -14.82
C GLY A 251 -2.16 15.75 -15.44
N SER A 252 -0.88 15.43 -15.68
CA SER A 252 -0.44 14.13 -16.20
C SER A 252 -0.08 13.11 -15.11
N VAL A 253 -0.16 13.49 -13.84
CA VAL A 253 0.20 12.62 -12.71
C VAL A 253 -1.07 11.99 -12.15
N ASN A 254 -1.05 10.65 -12.06
CA ASN A 254 -2.10 9.88 -11.41
C ASN A 254 -1.54 9.27 -10.12
N LEU A 255 -2.21 9.53 -9.00
CA LEU A 255 -1.90 8.93 -7.71
C LEU A 255 -3.00 7.92 -7.35
N VAL A 256 -2.58 6.70 -7.04
CA VAL A 256 -3.44 5.63 -6.54
C VAL A 256 -3.29 5.59 -5.03
N TYR A 257 -4.36 5.89 -4.32
CA TYR A 257 -4.48 5.66 -2.88
C TYR A 257 -5.15 4.31 -2.67
N LEU A 258 -4.55 3.47 -1.82
CA LEU A 258 -5.08 2.18 -1.42
C LEU A 258 -5.00 2.09 0.09
N TRP A 259 -6.10 1.72 0.75
CA TRP A 259 -6.12 1.52 2.19
C TRP A 259 -7.05 0.38 2.57
N GLU A 260 -6.85 -0.14 3.78
CA GLU A 260 -7.70 -1.17 4.33
C GLU A 260 -8.84 -0.54 5.13
N ARG A 261 -10.04 -1.06 4.95
CA ARG A 261 -11.23 -0.65 5.68
C ARG A 261 -11.14 -1.01 7.16
N GLU A 262 -10.43 -2.08 7.47
CA GLU A 262 -10.09 -2.60 8.80
C GLU A 262 -8.59 -2.95 8.79
N ALA A 263 -7.87 -2.76 9.90
CA ALA A 263 -6.42 -2.99 9.99
C ALA A 263 -6.06 -4.49 9.93
N ALA A 264 -6.03 -5.05 8.73
CA ALA A 264 -5.76 -6.47 8.47
C ALA A 264 -4.29 -6.75 8.09
N GLY A 265 -3.53 -5.74 7.64
CA GLY A 265 -2.12 -5.87 7.23
C GLY A 265 -1.91 -6.57 5.88
N ILE A 266 -2.97 -6.76 5.11
CA ILE A 266 -2.98 -7.47 3.82
C ILE A 266 -2.15 -6.73 2.76
N ILE A 267 -2.18 -5.39 2.74
CA ILE A 267 -1.42 -4.61 1.76
C ILE A 267 0.07 -4.86 1.90
N GLU A 268 0.56 -5.05 3.13
CA GLU A 268 1.97 -5.37 3.41
C GLU A 268 2.31 -6.84 3.14
N GLU A 269 1.38 -7.75 3.44
CA GLU A 269 1.64 -9.19 3.36
C GLU A 269 1.67 -9.72 1.92
N PHE A 270 0.85 -9.15 1.03
CA PHE A 270 0.71 -9.67 -0.32
C PHE A 270 1.95 -9.43 -1.20
N ASN A 271 2.37 -10.48 -1.92
CA ASN A 271 3.28 -10.31 -3.04
C ASN A 271 2.51 -9.81 -4.27
N TRP A 272 2.42 -8.50 -4.40
CA TRP A 272 1.68 -7.83 -5.47
C TRP A 272 2.16 -8.16 -6.90
N LEU A 273 3.43 -8.51 -7.10
CA LEU A 273 3.90 -8.99 -8.41
C LEU A 273 3.35 -10.37 -8.74
N ARG A 274 3.30 -11.27 -7.75
CA ARG A 274 2.66 -12.57 -7.91
C ARG A 274 1.16 -12.42 -8.18
N VAL A 275 0.49 -11.56 -7.42
CA VAL A 275 -0.94 -11.21 -7.64
C VAL A 275 -1.15 -10.74 -9.08
N ALA A 276 -0.27 -9.87 -9.59
CA ALA A 276 -0.35 -9.37 -10.96
C ALA A 276 -0.32 -10.49 -12.01
N GLU A 277 0.54 -11.49 -11.82
CA GLU A 277 0.62 -12.64 -12.74
C GLU A 277 -0.61 -13.53 -12.68
N GLU A 278 -1.11 -13.76 -11.47
CA GLU A 278 -2.27 -14.63 -11.25
C GLU A 278 -3.54 -13.99 -11.82
N VAL A 279 -3.75 -12.68 -11.60
CA VAL A 279 -4.92 -11.98 -12.14
C VAL A 279 -4.85 -11.84 -13.66
N GLU A 280 -3.67 -11.64 -14.25
CA GLU A 280 -3.51 -11.56 -15.71
C GLU A 280 -3.98 -12.84 -16.42
N ARG A 281 -3.79 -14.00 -15.77
CA ARG A 281 -4.22 -15.32 -16.27
C ARG A 281 -5.61 -15.72 -15.81
N TYR A 282 -6.23 -14.93 -14.94
CA TYR A 282 -7.50 -15.28 -14.33
C TYR A 282 -8.66 -15.05 -15.30
N ARG A 283 -9.49 -16.08 -15.44
CA ARG A 283 -10.71 -15.99 -16.25
C ARG A 283 -11.88 -15.58 -15.36
N PHE A 284 -12.20 -14.29 -15.37
CA PHE A 284 -13.31 -13.77 -14.59
C PHE A 284 -14.65 -14.44 -14.95
N PRO A 285 -15.41 -14.95 -13.95
CA PRO A 285 -16.76 -15.43 -14.19
C PRO A 285 -17.71 -14.26 -14.44
N ALA A 286 -18.93 -14.56 -14.94
CA ALA A 286 -19.95 -13.53 -15.17
C ALA A 286 -20.31 -12.74 -13.89
N LEU A 287 -20.18 -13.36 -12.71
CA LEU A 287 -20.37 -12.73 -11.40
C LEU A 287 -19.40 -11.57 -11.14
N ALA A 288 -18.28 -11.47 -11.87
CA ALA A 288 -17.33 -10.38 -11.70
C ALA A 288 -17.95 -8.99 -11.99
N ILE A 289 -18.93 -8.91 -12.89
CA ILE A 289 -19.57 -7.65 -13.28
C ILE A 289 -20.43 -7.07 -12.14
N PRO A 290 -21.39 -7.81 -11.54
CA PRO A 290 -22.13 -7.28 -10.40
C PRO A 290 -21.25 -7.02 -9.17
N LEU A 291 -20.16 -7.78 -8.97
CA LEU A 291 -19.19 -7.46 -7.92
C LEU A 291 -18.41 -6.18 -8.20
N ALA A 292 -18.03 -5.92 -9.46
CA ALA A 292 -17.45 -4.64 -9.85
C ALA A 292 -18.43 -3.49 -9.62
N ALA A 293 -19.72 -3.69 -9.93
CA ALA A 293 -20.75 -2.67 -9.72
C ALA A 293 -20.95 -2.32 -8.24
N ALA A 294 -20.74 -3.29 -7.34
CA ALA A 294 -20.78 -3.08 -5.90
C ALA A 294 -19.58 -2.27 -5.35
N ILE A 295 -18.49 -2.15 -6.11
CA ILE A 295 -17.30 -1.36 -5.75
C ILE A 295 -17.32 -0.01 -6.46
N ASP A 296 -17.43 -0.03 -7.80
CA ASP A 296 -17.47 1.17 -8.63
C ASP A 296 -18.42 0.95 -9.82
N LEU A 297 -19.60 1.57 -9.72
CA LEU A 297 -20.64 1.49 -10.73
C LEU A 297 -20.18 2.02 -12.10
N ALA A 298 -19.34 3.06 -12.12
CA ALA A 298 -18.82 3.62 -13.37
C ALA A 298 -17.94 2.63 -14.12
N SER A 299 -16.97 2.00 -13.43
CA SER A 299 -16.15 0.93 -13.98
C SER A 299 -16.98 -0.26 -14.47
N ALA A 300 -18.01 -0.67 -13.71
CA ALA A 300 -18.88 -1.76 -14.10
C ALA A 300 -19.66 -1.46 -15.39
N PHE A 301 -20.12 -0.22 -15.60
CA PHE A 301 -20.81 0.16 -16.84
C PHE A 301 -19.93 0.01 -18.07
N ARG A 302 -18.62 0.33 -17.98
CA ARG A 302 -17.67 0.12 -19.09
C ARG A 302 -17.63 -1.35 -19.51
N LEU A 303 -17.67 -2.27 -18.54
CA LEU A 303 -17.77 -3.71 -18.80
C LEU A 303 -19.12 -4.07 -19.41
N ILE A 304 -20.22 -3.64 -18.78
CA ILE A 304 -21.60 -3.98 -19.20
C ILE A 304 -21.87 -3.54 -20.64
N ARG A 305 -21.47 -2.31 -20.99
CA ARG A 305 -21.61 -1.73 -22.34
C ARG A 305 -20.68 -2.35 -23.38
N GLY A 306 -19.71 -3.17 -22.95
CA GLY A 306 -18.75 -3.81 -23.84
C GLY A 306 -17.63 -2.87 -24.29
N GLU A 307 -17.42 -1.74 -23.62
CA GLU A 307 -16.27 -0.85 -23.88
C GLU A 307 -14.95 -1.55 -23.53
N VAL A 308 -14.98 -2.40 -22.50
CA VAL A 308 -13.83 -3.22 -22.07
C VAL A 308 -14.26 -4.68 -21.89
N SER A 309 -13.48 -5.62 -22.44
CA SER A 309 -13.70 -7.06 -22.23
C SER A 309 -13.17 -7.51 -20.86
N LEU A 310 -13.66 -8.63 -20.32
CA LEU A 310 -13.14 -9.16 -19.05
C LEU A 310 -11.66 -9.54 -19.13
N GLU A 311 -11.17 -9.96 -20.30
CA GLU A 311 -9.75 -10.23 -20.55
C GLU A 311 -8.90 -8.95 -20.52
N ALA A 312 -9.40 -7.86 -21.14
CA ALA A 312 -8.74 -6.57 -21.06
C ALA A 312 -8.75 -6.03 -19.63
N ALA A 313 -9.85 -6.22 -18.90
CA ALA A 313 -9.98 -5.82 -17.51
C ALA A 313 -9.02 -6.61 -16.57
N ALA A 314 -8.77 -7.89 -16.86
CA ALA A 314 -7.75 -8.69 -16.18
C ALA A 314 -6.33 -8.12 -16.37
N ARG A 315 -6.00 -7.67 -17.59
CA ARG A 315 -4.72 -6.99 -17.85
C ARG A 315 -4.60 -5.65 -17.12
N LEU A 316 -5.69 -4.89 -17.03
CA LEU A 316 -5.72 -3.65 -16.24
C LEU A 316 -5.57 -3.92 -14.74
N ALA A 317 -6.18 -4.99 -14.22
CA ALA A 317 -6.00 -5.40 -12.83
C ALA A 317 -4.55 -5.83 -12.53
N ALA A 318 -3.92 -6.56 -13.46
CA ALA A 318 -2.50 -6.90 -13.35
C ALA A 318 -1.60 -5.66 -13.35
N LEU A 319 -1.94 -4.67 -14.17
CA LEU A 319 -1.23 -3.39 -14.20
C LEU A 319 -1.40 -2.63 -12.90
N ALA A 320 -2.61 -2.57 -12.34
CA ALA A 320 -2.87 -1.96 -11.03
C ALA A 320 -2.07 -2.66 -9.91
N ALA A 321 -2.03 -3.99 -9.90
CA ALA A 321 -1.21 -4.75 -8.96
C ALA A 321 0.30 -4.44 -9.12
N LYS A 322 0.80 -4.24 -10.34
CA LYS A 322 2.18 -3.79 -10.58
C LYS A 322 2.43 -2.37 -10.06
N VAL A 323 1.46 -1.45 -10.20
CA VAL A 323 1.54 -0.10 -9.62
C VAL A 323 1.63 -0.17 -8.09
N ILE A 324 0.78 -0.97 -7.45
CA ILE A 324 0.81 -1.19 -5.99
C ILE A 324 2.14 -1.83 -5.55
N ALA A 325 2.68 -2.76 -6.33
CA ALA A 325 4.00 -3.33 -6.07
C ALA A 325 5.13 -2.29 -6.13
N GLY A 326 4.87 -1.09 -6.68
CA GLY A 326 5.89 -0.14 -7.07
C GLY A 326 6.87 -0.76 -8.08
N HIS A 327 6.33 -1.56 -9.01
CA HIS A 327 7.09 -2.35 -9.97
C HIS A 327 8.10 -1.47 -10.72
N GLN A 328 9.38 -1.74 -10.51
CA GLN A 328 10.46 -1.15 -11.29
C GLN A 328 10.98 -2.20 -12.26
N GLN A 329 10.99 -1.85 -13.54
CA GLN A 329 11.58 -2.66 -14.59
C GLN A 329 12.85 -1.96 -15.10
N VAL A 330 13.98 -2.64 -14.97
CA VAL A 330 15.25 -2.20 -15.58
C VAL A 330 15.55 -3.13 -16.75
N ARG A 331 15.60 -2.57 -17.97
CA ARG A 331 15.98 -3.29 -19.19
C ARG A 331 17.42 -2.98 -19.56
N LEU A 332 18.24 -4.03 -19.69
CA LEU A 332 19.66 -3.95 -20.02
C LEU A 332 19.95 -4.92 -21.15
N GLY A 333 19.85 -4.44 -22.39
CA GLY A 333 19.98 -5.29 -23.58
C GLY A 333 18.93 -6.40 -23.58
N ASN A 334 19.36 -7.65 -23.43
CA ASN A 334 18.49 -8.83 -23.38
C ASN A 334 18.08 -9.26 -21.95
N LEU A 335 18.51 -8.52 -20.93
CA LEU A 335 18.19 -8.77 -19.53
C LEU A 335 17.08 -7.83 -19.06
N VAL A 336 16.07 -8.38 -18.40
CA VAL A 336 15.00 -7.63 -17.76
C VAL A 336 14.97 -7.99 -16.28
N ILE A 337 15.16 -7.00 -15.43
CA ILE A 337 15.07 -7.15 -13.96
C ILE A 337 13.82 -6.43 -13.48
N GLU A 338 12.98 -7.17 -12.77
CA GLU A 338 11.72 -6.72 -12.22
C GLU A 338 11.73 -6.94 -10.71
N HIS A 339 11.50 -5.87 -9.95
CA HIS A 339 11.38 -5.96 -8.50
C HIS A 339 10.31 -4.98 -7.97
N PRO A 340 9.70 -5.25 -6.81
CA PRO A 340 8.88 -4.27 -6.12
C PRO A 340 9.73 -3.08 -5.63
N ARG A 341 9.08 -2.03 -5.14
CA ARG A 341 9.79 -0.91 -4.50
C ARG A 341 10.63 -1.40 -3.31
N PRO A 342 11.89 -0.92 -3.16
CA PRO A 342 12.69 -1.14 -1.96
C PRO A 342 11.96 -0.71 -0.69
N SER A 343 12.05 -1.53 0.36
CA SER A 343 11.48 -1.24 1.68
C SER A 343 12.06 -2.16 2.76
N LYS A 344 12.11 -1.66 4.00
CA LYS A 344 12.52 -2.45 5.18
C LYS A 344 11.58 -3.62 5.49
N ASN A 345 10.31 -3.51 5.06
CA ASN A 345 9.29 -4.52 5.30
C ASN A 345 9.60 -5.86 4.61
N HIS A 346 10.42 -5.86 3.56
CA HIS A 346 10.85 -7.10 2.91
C HIS A 346 11.74 -7.98 3.80
N LYS A 347 12.26 -7.45 4.92
CA LYS A 347 13.23 -8.11 5.80
C LYS A 347 14.42 -8.69 5.03
N ILE A 348 14.86 -7.96 4.02
CA ILE A 348 16.06 -8.21 3.22
C ILE A 348 17.02 -7.05 3.48
N ALA A 349 18.30 -7.35 3.65
CA ALA A 349 19.36 -6.35 3.66
C ALA A 349 20.50 -6.85 2.77
N SER A 350 21.18 -5.95 2.08
CA SER A 350 22.41 -6.27 1.35
C SER A 350 23.61 -5.76 2.13
N LEU A 351 24.69 -6.54 2.20
CA LEU A 351 25.95 -6.16 2.83
C LEU A 351 27.10 -6.27 1.82
N VAL A 352 27.88 -5.21 1.70
CA VAL A 352 29.09 -5.14 0.88
C VAL A 352 30.24 -4.62 1.72
N VAL A 353 31.38 -5.31 1.65
CA VAL A 353 32.62 -4.91 2.31
C VAL A 353 33.72 -4.77 1.27
N LEU A 354 34.36 -3.61 1.23
CA LEU A 354 35.53 -3.37 0.39
C LEU A 354 36.74 -3.14 1.28
N TYR A 355 37.86 -3.75 0.92
CA TYR A 355 39.10 -3.68 1.66
C TYR A 355 40.24 -3.41 0.69
N GLU A 356 41.02 -2.37 0.95
CA GLU A 356 42.17 -2.00 0.13
C GLU A 356 43.40 -1.68 1.00
N THR A 357 44.58 -1.97 0.46
CA THR A 357 45.85 -1.60 1.08
C THR A 357 46.64 -0.68 0.17
N ILE A 358 47.24 0.36 0.77
CA ILE A 358 48.03 1.37 0.06
C ILE A 358 49.40 1.52 0.70
N GLN A 359 50.44 1.53 -0.13
CA GLN A 359 51.81 1.75 0.32
C GLN A 359 52.10 3.25 0.36
N LEU A 360 52.30 3.78 1.56
CA LEU A 360 52.83 5.12 1.80
C LEU A 360 54.35 5.04 2.01
N GLU A 361 55.05 6.17 1.95
CA GLU A 361 56.51 6.24 1.93
C GLU A 361 57.21 5.38 2.99
N SER A 362 56.66 5.34 4.20
CA SER A 362 57.23 4.61 5.35
C SER A 362 56.29 3.57 5.98
N ARG A 363 55.07 3.40 5.49
CA ARG A 363 54.04 2.55 6.11
C ARG A 363 53.02 2.01 5.12
N GLN A 364 52.45 0.85 5.43
CA GLN A 364 51.33 0.29 4.69
C GLN A 364 50.02 0.59 5.42
N ALA A 365 49.18 1.43 4.81
CA ALA A 365 47.86 1.76 5.32
C ALA A 365 46.80 0.82 4.72
N GLN A 366 45.76 0.56 5.49
CA GLN A 366 44.61 -0.26 5.12
C GLN A 366 43.35 0.58 5.26
N ILE A 367 42.43 0.41 4.33
CA ILE A 367 41.13 1.09 4.33
C ILE A 367 40.05 0.03 4.18
N LEU A 368 39.05 0.10 5.06
CA LEU A 368 37.86 -0.71 5.03
C LEU A 368 36.64 0.19 4.79
N ALA A 369 35.80 -0.18 3.83
CA ALA A 369 34.49 0.41 3.64
C ALA A 369 33.42 -0.68 3.78
N ILE A 370 32.51 -0.50 4.73
CA ILE A 370 31.35 -1.37 4.94
C ILE A 370 30.11 -0.58 4.55
N ALA A 371 29.28 -1.16 3.68
CA ALA A 371 27.99 -0.60 3.35
C ALA A 371 26.91 -1.68 3.47
N ALA A 372 25.85 -1.36 4.20
CA ALA A 372 24.60 -2.10 4.18
C ALA A 372 23.45 -1.23 3.72
N TYR A 373 22.45 -1.85 3.09
CA TYR A 373 21.22 -1.20 2.65
C TYR A 373 20.04 -2.12 2.97
N ASP A 374 19.04 -1.59 3.67
CA ASP A 374 17.87 -2.33 4.17
C ASP A 374 16.61 -2.12 3.30
N GLY A 375 16.75 -1.35 2.22
CA GLY A 375 15.66 -0.98 1.32
C GLY A 375 15.21 0.47 1.44
N GLU A 376 15.58 1.17 2.51
CA GLU A 376 15.28 2.60 2.70
C GLU A 376 16.52 3.37 3.14
N ASP A 377 17.25 2.86 4.12
CA ASP A 377 18.40 3.51 4.73
C ASP A 377 19.72 2.80 4.43
N HIS A 378 20.80 3.60 4.43
CA HIS A 378 22.16 3.08 4.36
C HIS A 378 22.83 3.10 5.73
N ILE A 379 23.51 2.00 6.04
CA ILE A 379 24.55 1.99 7.07
C ILE A 379 25.87 2.00 6.33
N THR A 380 26.67 3.06 6.48
CA THR A 380 27.98 3.15 5.81
C THR A 380 29.06 3.52 6.83
N VAL A 381 30.08 2.69 6.93
CA VAL A 381 31.20 2.85 7.85
C VAL A 381 32.50 2.78 7.06
N THR A 382 33.38 3.76 7.25
CA THR A 382 34.76 3.71 6.74
C THR A 382 35.73 3.72 7.90
N CYS A 383 36.78 2.92 7.79
CA CYS A 383 37.85 2.83 8.78
C CYS A 383 39.19 2.78 8.06
N ARG A 384 40.20 3.44 8.64
CA ARG A 384 41.57 3.42 8.14
C ARG A 384 42.53 3.17 9.28
N GLY A 385 43.62 2.47 8.99
CA GLY A 385 44.66 2.24 9.97
C GLY A 385 45.92 1.67 9.34
N GLU A 386 46.99 1.61 10.14
CA GLU A 386 48.23 0.95 9.71
C GLU A 386 48.07 -0.56 9.78
N THR A 387 48.85 -1.28 8.98
CA THR A 387 48.82 -2.74 8.98
C THR A 387 49.24 -3.28 10.35
N GLY A 388 48.33 -3.94 11.05
CA GLY A 388 48.58 -4.48 12.39
C GLY A 388 47.34 -5.08 13.06
N LEU A 389 47.57 -5.73 14.21
CA LEU A 389 46.53 -6.40 15.00
C LEU A 389 45.49 -5.42 15.58
N THR A 390 45.89 -4.20 15.92
CA THR A 390 44.99 -3.15 16.44
C THR A 390 43.96 -2.76 15.39
N THR A 391 44.41 -2.38 14.20
CA THR A 391 43.54 -2.06 13.06
C THR A 391 42.65 -3.23 12.67
N ALA A 392 43.19 -4.46 12.65
CA ALA A 392 42.41 -5.65 12.33
C ALA A 392 41.29 -5.93 13.36
N ARG A 393 41.51 -5.62 14.65
CA ARG A 393 40.47 -5.72 15.69
C ARG A 393 39.41 -4.63 15.53
N GLU A 394 39.81 -3.40 15.23
CA GLU A 394 38.88 -2.30 14.98
C GLU A 394 37.98 -2.60 13.77
N PHE A 395 38.57 -3.09 12.68
CA PHE A 395 37.84 -3.50 11.48
C PHE A 395 36.83 -4.62 11.78
N ALA A 396 37.23 -5.63 12.55
CA ALA A 396 36.34 -6.70 12.97
C ALA A 396 35.19 -6.19 13.84
N GLN A 397 35.46 -5.28 14.79
CA GLN A 397 34.44 -4.69 15.64
C GLN A 397 33.42 -3.90 14.83
N LYS A 398 33.88 -3.07 13.89
CA LYS A 398 32.99 -2.26 13.05
C LYS A 398 32.12 -3.09 12.13
N LEU A 399 32.65 -4.17 11.57
CA LEU A 399 31.88 -5.12 10.80
C LEU A 399 30.84 -5.86 11.66
N LEU A 400 31.23 -6.26 12.88
CA LEU A 400 30.33 -6.93 13.82
C LEU A 400 29.16 -6.03 14.23
N GLU A 401 29.41 -4.75 14.53
CA GLU A 401 28.38 -3.75 14.86
C GLU A 401 27.31 -3.65 13.75
N VAL A 402 27.71 -3.70 12.47
CA VAL A 402 26.77 -3.63 11.34
C VAL A 402 25.96 -4.92 11.19
N ILE A 403 26.62 -6.09 11.27
CA ILE A 403 25.94 -7.38 11.12
C ILE A 403 24.97 -7.60 12.28
N ASP A 404 25.39 -7.36 13.52
CA ASP A 404 24.58 -7.55 14.72
C ASP A 404 23.31 -6.69 14.67
N ARG A 405 23.44 -5.42 14.25
CA ARG A 405 22.29 -4.53 14.06
C ARG A 405 21.26 -5.08 13.08
N LEU A 406 21.70 -5.55 11.90
CA LEU A 406 20.79 -6.10 10.88
C LEU A 406 20.10 -7.38 11.37
N LEU A 407 20.84 -8.25 12.06
CA LEU A 407 20.28 -9.50 12.59
C LEU A 407 19.32 -9.25 13.75
N ALA A 408 19.59 -8.27 14.62
CA ALA A 408 18.70 -7.86 15.71
C ALA A 408 17.35 -7.34 15.21
N GLU A 409 17.33 -6.65 14.06
CA GLU A 409 16.12 -6.18 13.39
C GLU A 409 15.45 -7.27 12.51
N ASN A 410 15.94 -8.50 12.60
CA ASN A 410 15.46 -9.72 11.92
C ASN A 410 15.55 -9.67 10.38
N PHE A 411 16.59 -9.04 9.84
CA PHE A 411 16.85 -9.06 8.40
C PHE A 411 17.55 -10.35 7.95
N ARG A 412 17.21 -10.82 6.75
CA ARG A 412 18.05 -11.71 5.96
C ARG A 412 19.09 -10.88 5.22
N VAL A 413 20.36 -11.07 5.55
CA VAL A 413 21.51 -10.34 5.01
C VAL A 413 22.10 -11.09 3.82
N TYR A 414 22.18 -10.41 2.68
CA TYR A 414 22.69 -10.96 1.42
C TYR A 414 24.05 -10.35 1.07
N VAL A 415 24.98 -11.21 0.66
CA VAL A 415 26.34 -10.85 0.25
C VAL A 415 26.61 -11.32 -1.18
N HIS A 416 27.51 -10.63 -1.87
CA HIS A 416 27.79 -10.90 -3.29
C HIS A 416 28.96 -11.86 -3.51
N GLY A 417 28.66 -13.15 -3.61
CA GLY A 417 29.61 -14.18 -4.04
C GLY A 417 30.57 -14.65 -2.94
N THR A 418 31.27 -15.73 -3.26
CA THR A 418 32.21 -16.41 -2.36
C THR A 418 33.35 -15.52 -1.90
N GLU A 419 33.80 -14.57 -2.72
CA GLU A 419 34.88 -13.64 -2.38
C GLU A 419 34.49 -12.65 -1.26
N GLN A 420 33.29 -12.04 -1.35
CA GLN A 420 32.76 -11.22 -0.26
C GLN A 420 32.60 -12.03 1.01
N HIS A 421 32.08 -13.25 0.88
CA HIS A 421 31.89 -14.15 1.99
C HIS A 421 33.21 -14.53 2.69
N ASN A 422 34.24 -14.87 1.92
CA ASN A 422 35.58 -15.17 2.42
C ASN A 422 36.24 -13.93 3.08
N LEU A 423 36.01 -12.74 2.51
CA LEU A 423 36.50 -11.49 3.09
C LEU A 423 35.88 -11.23 4.47
N LEU A 424 34.56 -11.44 4.63
CA LEU A 424 33.89 -11.32 5.93
C LEU A 424 34.51 -12.26 6.97
N ARG A 425 34.72 -13.53 6.60
CA ARG A 425 35.37 -14.52 7.47
C ARG A 425 36.79 -14.10 7.87
N ARG A 426 37.57 -13.57 6.92
CA ARG A 426 38.94 -13.10 7.17
C ARG A 426 38.96 -11.89 8.10
N LEU A 427 38.09 -10.91 7.90
CA LEU A 427 38.02 -9.70 8.73
C LEU A 427 37.56 -10.02 10.15
N LEU A 428 36.59 -10.93 10.31
CA LEU A 428 36.11 -11.37 11.61
C LEU A 428 37.00 -12.41 12.30
N ALA A 429 38.05 -12.91 11.63
CA ALA A 429 38.91 -13.96 12.16
C ALA A 429 39.61 -13.58 13.49
N THR A 430 39.77 -12.27 13.73
CA THR A 430 40.35 -11.72 14.97
C THR A 430 39.36 -11.66 16.14
N SER A 431 38.08 -12.00 15.90
CA SER A 431 36.98 -11.99 16.88
C SER A 431 36.27 -13.34 16.93
N TYR A 432 36.42 -14.07 18.04
CA TYR A 432 35.72 -15.34 18.26
C TYR A 432 34.19 -15.19 18.20
N ILE A 433 33.68 -14.09 18.78
CA ILE A 433 32.25 -13.74 18.74
C ILE A 433 31.80 -13.51 17.29
N GLY A 434 32.60 -12.77 16.51
CA GLY A 434 32.28 -12.46 15.12
C GLY A 434 32.19 -13.71 14.23
N ILE A 435 33.14 -14.62 14.35
CA ILE A 435 33.08 -15.91 13.62
C ILE A 435 31.87 -16.74 14.05
N SER A 436 31.59 -16.80 15.35
CA SER A 436 30.48 -17.61 15.87
C SER A 436 29.14 -17.07 15.39
N LEU A 437 28.94 -15.75 15.43
CA LEU A 437 27.76 -15.08 14.90
C LEU A 437 27.59 -15.36 13.40
N LEU A 438 28.67 -15.26 12.62
CA LEU A 438 28.62 -15.47 11.18
C LEU A 438 28.21 -16.92 10.85
N ARG A 439 28.77 -17.92 11.55
CA ARG A 439 28.38 -19.34 11.39
C ARG A 439 26.94 -19.60 11.81
N GLN A 440 26.48 -18.97 12.88
CA GLN A 440 25.09 -19.10 13.33
C GLN A 440 24.13 -18.48 12.30
N ALA A 441 24.44 -17.27 11.82
CA ALA A 441 23.63 -16.61 10.79
C ALA A 441 23.58 -17.42 9.49
N GLU A 442 24.67 -18.08 9.08
CA GLU A 442 24.67 -19.02 7.96
C GLU A 442 23.77 -20.24 8.23
N ALA A 443 23.91 -20.88 9.39
CA ALA A 443 23.15 -22.07 9.75
C ALA A 443 21.64 -21.79 9.86
N GLU A 444 21.27 -20.59 10.32
CA GLU A 444 19.88 -20.12 10.39
C GLU A 444 19.35 -19.59 9.04
N GLY A 445 20.18 -19.56 7.99
CA GLY A 445 19.80 -19.00 6.69
C GLY A 445 19.56 -17.49 6.70
N LYS A 446 20.11 -16.78 7.69
CA LYS A 446 20.04 -15.32 7.82
C LYS A 446 21.18 -14.60 7.09
N LEU A 447 22.32 -15.25 6.85
CA LEU A 447 23.39 -14.75 5.98
C LEU A 447 23.45 -15.60 4.71
N ILE A 448 23.16 -15.00 3.56
CA ILE A 448 23.00 -15.72 2.29
C ILE A 448 23.97 -15.17 1.25
N ASP A 449 24.78 -16.05 0.68
CA ASP A 449 25.50 -15.74 -0.56
C ASP A 449 24.54 -15.83 -1.75
N ILE A 450 24.37 -14.73 -2.47
CA ILE A 450 23.49 -14.66 -3.64
C ILE A 450 24.20 -15.01 -4.95
N GLY A 451 25.53 -15.06 -4.97
CA GLY A 451 26.33 -15.29 -6.17
C GLY A 451 26.02 -16.61 -6.85
N SER A 452 25.93 -17.70 -6.08
CA SER A 452 25.57 -19.03 -6.58
C SER A 452 24.14 -19.07 -7.15
N LYS A 453 23.17 -18.53 -6.40
CA LYS A 453 21.76 -18.42 -6.84
C LYS A 453 21.60 -17.58 -8.12
N LEU A 454 22.41 -16.53 -8.27
CA LEU A 454 22.41 -15.71 -9.49
C LEU A 454 23.03 -16.44 -10.67
N ALA A 455 24.15 -17.13 -10.45
CA ALA A 455 24.83 -17.90 -11.50
C ALA A 455 23.92 -19.00 -12.08
N GLU A 456 23.13 -19.67 -11.24
CA GLU A 456 22.15 -20.67 -11.69
C GLU A 456 21.05 -20.08 -12.58
N LYS A 457 20.59 -18.86 -12.26
CA LYS A 457 19.40 -18.25 -12.91
C LYS A 457 19.74 -17.40 -14.13
N VAL A 458 20.92 -16.78 -14.14
CA VAL A 458 21.30 -15.73 -15.11
C VAL A 458 22.63 -16.06 -15.82
N GLY A 459 23.33 -17.12 -15.42
CA GLY A 459 24.67 -17.46 -15.90
C GLY A 459 25.73 -16.47 -15.41
N SER A 460 26.83 -16.35 -16.14
CA SER A 460 27.99 -15.51 -15.77
C SER A 460 27.83 -14.01 -16.11
N ILE A 461 26.60 -13.51 -16.23
CA ILE A 461 26.36 -12.09 -16.59
C ILE A 461 26.69 -11.19 -15.39
N PRO A 462 27.57 -10.17 -15.53
CA PRO A 462 27.94 -9.29 -14.44
C PRO A 462 26.83 -8.26 -14.16
N LEU A 463 25.87 -8.63 -13.30
CA LEU A 463 24.65 -7.85 -13.05
C LEU A 463 24.87 -6.51 -12.34
N LEU A 464 25.84 -6.44 -11.41
CA LEU A 464 26.09 -5.22 -10.65
C LEU A 464 26.47 -4.06 -11.56
N ALA A 465 27.52 -4.23 -12.38
CA ALA A 465 28.00 -3.19 -13.30
C ALA A 465 26.99 -2.86 -14.40
N ASN A 466 26.18 -3.82 -14.84
CA ASN A 466 25.15 -3.57 -15.84
C ASN A 466 23.99 -2.73 -15.28
N LEU A 467 23.55 -2.97 -14.03
CA LEU A 467 22.46 -2.22 -13.39
C LEU A 467 22.85 -0.82 -12.94
N ALA A 468 24.11 -0.63 -12.56
CA ALA A 468 24.63 0.67 -12.20
C ALA A 468 25.97 0.89 -12.93
N PRO A 469 25.94 1.41 -14.18
CA PRO A 469 27.16 1.67 -14.97
C PRO A 469 28.19 2.52 -14.24
N LYS A 470 27.75 3.43 -13.37
CA LYS A 470 28.60 4.25 -12.50
C LYS A 470 29.54 3.44 -11.59
N ILE A 471 29.22 2.17 -11.31
CA ILE A 471 30.13 1.27 -10.58
C ILE A 471 31.48 1.17 -11.29
N HIS A 472 31.50 1.19 -12.63
CA HIS A 472 32.75 1.19 -13.39
C HIS A 472 33.55 2.47 -13.13
N ASP A 473 32.91 3.64 -13.26
CA ASP A 473 33.55 4.94 -13.00
C ASP A 473 34.09 5.03 -11.57
N TYR A 474 33.34 4.52 -10.58
CA TYR A 474 33.75 4.49 -9.17
C TYR A 474 34.89 3.49 -8.91
N ALA A 475 34.88 2.33 -9.56
CA ALA A 475 36.00 1.39 -9.49
C ALA A 475 37.27 1.99 -10.11
N GLU A 476 37.16 2.68 -11.25
CA GLU A 476 38.28 3.42 -11.84
C GLU A 476 38.75 4.57 -10.94
N TRP A 477 37.82 5.25 -10.26
CA TRP A 477 38.16 6.28 -9.28
C TRP A 477 38.98 5.70 -8.11
N VAL A 478 38.57 4.56 -7.55
CA VAL A 478 39.35 3.83 -6.54
C VAL A 478 40.75 3.51 -7.06
N GLN A 479 40.89 3.01 -8.29
CA GLN A 479 42.19 2.71 -8.87
C GLN A 479 43.05 3.97 -9.08
N ARG A 480 42.46 5.09 -9.50
CA ARG A 480 43.16 6.37 -9.66
C ARG A 480 43.67 6.90 -8.32
N ALA A 481 42.81 6.95 -7.30
CA ALA A 481 43.19 7.38 -5.95
C ALA A 481 44.30 6.49 -5.36
N LYS A 482 44.18 5.17 -5.56
CA LYS A 482 45.21 4.21 -5.15
C LYS A 482 46.55 4.44 -5.84
N ARG A 483 46.57 4.75 -7.15
CA ARG A 483 47.79 5.08 -7.91
C ARG A 483 48.39 6.42 -7.49
N ALA A 484 47.54 7.41 -7.22
CA ALA A 484 47.94 8.72 -6.71
C ALA A 484 48.48 8.67 -5.28
N ARG A 485 48.27 7.54 -4.58
CA ARG A 485 48.57 7.38 -3.15
C ARG A 485 47.82 8.37 -2.26
N ASP A 486 46.66 8.85 -2.73
CA ASP A 486 45.79 9.75 -1.99
C ASP A 486 44.85 8.93 -1.11
N LEU A 487 45.09 8.99 0.20
CA LEU A 487 44.38 8.19 1.18
C LEU A 487 42.95 8.70 1.44
N ASP A 488 42.76 10.01 1.43
CA ASP A 488 41.44 10.64 1.68
C ASP A 488 40.52 10.46 0.46
N GLU A 489 41.09 10.58 -0.75
CA GLU A 489 40.38 10.30 -1.98
C GLU A 489 40.01 8.81 -2.09
N LEU A 490 40.92 7.90 -1.72
CA LEU A 490 40.65 6.47 -1.75
C LEU A 490 39.55 6.07 -0.78
N GLU A 491 39.55 6.61 0.45
CA GLU A 491 38.49 6.38 1.43
C GLU A 491 37.11 6.83 0.90
N THR A 492 37.07 8.03 0.31
CA THR A 492 35.85 8.59 -0.27
C THR A 492 35.34 7.75 -1.44
N ALA A 493 36.24 7.35 -2.35
CA ALA A 493 35.91 6.53 -3.50
C ALA A 493 35.37 5.15 -3.07
N LEU A 494 36.01 4.50 -2.08
CA LEU A 494 35.56 3.22 -1.53
C LEU A 494 34.19 3.33 -0.85
N LYS A 495 33.94 4.42 -0.11
CA LYS A 495 32.65 4.68 0.52
C LYS A 495 31.51 4.76 -0.49
N VAL A 496 31.72 5.54 -1.55
CA VAL A 496 30.72 5.72 -2.63
C VAL A 496 30.51 4.40 -3.36
N LEU A 497 31.58 3.71 -3.72
CA LEU A 497 31.51 2.42 -4.41
C LEU A 497 30.77 1.36 -3.58
N ALA A 498 31.11 1.21 -2.29
CA ALA A 498 30.47 0.25 -1.40
C ALA A 498 28.96 0.53 -1.27
N ARG A 499 28.58 1.81 -1.12
CA ARG A 499 27.17 2.22 -1.01
C ARG A 499 26.38 1.89 -2.28
N THR A 500 26.92 2.22 -3.45
CA THR A 500 26.27 1.92 -4.74
C THR A 500 26.19 0.41 -4.99
N LEU A 501 27.22 -0.36 -4.62
CA LEU A 501 27.20 -1.81 -4.71
C LEU A 501 26.15 -2.43 -3.80
N ALA A 502 26.02 -1.97 -2.55
CA ALA A 502 24.99 -2.46 -1.63
C ALA A 502 23.58 -2.20 -2.19
N GLU A 503 23.28 -0.96 -2.61
CA GLU A 503 21.98 -0.64 -3.20
C GLU A 503 21.65 -1.50 -4.43
N THR A 504 22.63 -1.69 -5.31
CA THR A 504 22.47 -2.50 -6.52
C THR A 504 22.27 -3.98 -6.18
N LEU A 505 23.03 -4.50 -5.22
CA LEU A 505 22.91 -5.86 -4.71
C LEU A 505 21.53 -6.10 -4.09
N TYR A 506 21.01 -5.15 -3.32
CA TYR A 506 19.67 -5.21 -2.76
C TYR A 506 18.61 -5.32 -3.85
N ARG A 507 18.67 -4.49 -4.90
CA ARG A 507 17.69 -4.54 -6.02
C ARG A 507 17.72 -5.89 -6.74
N ILE A 508 18.91 -6.44 -6.97
CA ILE A 508 19.07 -7.79 -7.54
C ILE A 508 18.46 -8.85 -6.62
N THR A 509 18.72 -8.74 -5.32
CA THR A 509 18.21 -9.65 -4.30
C THR A 509 16.69 -9.60 -4.22
N LEU A 510 16.13 -8.40 -4.24
CA LEU A 510 14.69 -8.17 -4.20
C LEU A 510 14.02 -8.73 -5.46
N ALA A 511 14.65 -8.59 -6.63
CA ALA A 511 14.20 -9.22 -7.87
C ALA A 511 14.24 -10.75 -7.79
N LEU A 512 15.25 -11.35 -7.15
CA LEU A 512 15.34 -12.79 -7.00
C LEU A 512 14.29 -13.38 -6.06
N GLU A 513 14.07 -12.73 -4.91
CA GLU A 513 13.22 -13.24 -3.83
C GLU A 513 11.74 -12.88 -4.02
N LYS A 514 11.45 -11.71 -4.60
CA LYS A 514 10.10 -11.13 -4.66
C LYS A 514 9.66 -10.72 -6.07
N GLY A 515 10.55 -10.74 -7.07
CA GLY A 515 10.26 -10.33 -8.44
C GLY A 515 10.74 -11.34 -9.49
N LYS A 516 11.31 -10.83 -10.60
CA LYS A 516 11.83 -11.65 -11.69
C LYS A 516 13.15 -11.13 -12.25
N ILE A 517 13.94 -12.08 -12.73
CA ILE A 517 15.07 -11.80 -13.62
C ILE A 517 14.84 -12.66 -14.86
N ILE A 518 14.67 -12.01 -16.01
CA ILE A 518 14.40 -12.64 -17.29
C ILE A 518 15.58 -12.38 -18.22
N VAL A 519 16.18 -13.46 -18.73
CA VAL A 519 17.19 -13.39 -19.79
C VAL A 519 16.51 -13.80 -21.09
N SER A 520 16.24 -12.84 -21.95
CA SER A 520 15.74 -13.12 -23.30
C SER A 520 16.89 -13.73 -24.11
N SER A 521 16.71 -14.95 -24.61
CA SER A 521 17.58 -15.48 -25.66
C SER A 521 17.40 -14.62 -26.91
N LYS A 522 18.49 -14.06 -27.46
CA LYS A 522 18.44 -13.42 -28.78
C LYS A 522 17.78 -14.38 -29.78
N LYS A 523 16.73 -13.92 -30.45
CA LYS A 523 16.43 -14.39 -31.81
C LYS A 523 17.38 -13.70 -32.76
#